data_AF-A0A8H6SSE2-F1
#
_entry.id   AF-A0A8H6SSE2-F1
#
_cell.length_a   1.000
_cell.length_b   1.000
_cell.length_c   1.000
_cell.angle_alpha   90.00
_cell.angle_beta   90.00
_cell.angle_gamma   90.00
#
_symmetry.space_group_name_H-M   'P 1'
#
loop_
_entity.id
_entity.type
_entity.pdbx_description
1 polymer ?
#
loop_
_entity_poly.entity_id
_entity_poly.type
_entity_poly.pdbx_seq_one_letter_code
_entity_poly.pdbx_strand_id
1 'polypeptide(L)'
;MTSNSEMPTAPFNDSTADTILRSVDGVDFLVHSSLLSLASPVFRTMFSLPQAASEPRDGLKTVQLTEQATEIDDMLRFWYPGAHPHIRSIDHLADIIQLAIGKYDMETLVPMAKVFLAQYLSSDALTVFAVAFRFGWEESVQSAARECLKLPLRSASQSLSKAWIHTSGTAYHALIEYHLRCGDAIRALPQEATSGWILRWPPHFPASCCSLTWTGELCGRAAWLSTFFIQYCDKLSYAPRAGVDASWVMDNLVAPQSGFCHKCRSYPYRAAMDLIDNVWSPLATSKIAEIQLIL
;
A
#
# COMPACT_ATOMS: atom_id res chain seq x y z
N MET A 1 -42.01 6.13 7.69
CA MET A 1 -40.98 6.90 8.41
C MET A 1 -40.41 7.87 7.40
N THR A 2 -40.64 9.16 7.60
CA THR A 2 -40.37 10.24 6.66
C THR A 2 -38.87 10.36 6.37
N SER A 3 -38.45 10.12 5.12
CA SER A 3 -37.09 10.41 4.68
C SER A 3 -36.91 11.92 4.69
N ASN A 4 -35.98 12.42 5.51
CA ASN A 4 -35.41 13.74 5.27
C ASN A 4 -34.65 13.63 3.95
N SER A 5 -35.24 14.12 2.85
CA SER A 5 -34.48 14.34 1.62
C SER A 5 -33.56 15.53 1.87
N GLU A 6 -32.36 15.29 2.39
CA GLU A 6 -31.31 16.29 2.31
C GLU A 6 -31.08 16.58 0.83
N MET A 7 -31.48 17.78 0.40
CA MET A 7 -31.25 18.21 -0.97
C MET A 7 -29.74 18.25 -1.23
N PRO A 8 -29.27 17.80 -2.40
CA PRO A 8 -27.87 17.89 -2.74
C PRO A 8 -27.36 19.32 -2.58
N THR A 9 -26.17 19.46 -2.01
CA THR A 9 -25.52 20.77 -1.85
C THR A 9 -24.86 21.19 -3.15
N ALA A 10 -24.49 22.47 -3.23
CA ALA A 10 -23.81 23.01 -4.39
C ALA A 10 -22.57 22.15 -4.76
N PRO A 11 -22.33 21.90 -6.06
CA PRO A 11 -22.99 22.50 -7.22
C PRO A 11 -24.23 21.73 -7.75
N PHE A 12 -24.74 20.72 -7.03
CA PHE A 12 -25.80 19.82 -7.55
C PHE A 12 -27.23 20.34 -7.34
N ASN A 13 -27.36 21.64 -7.12
CA ASN A 13 -28.61 22.38 -6.99
C ASN A 13 -28.65 23.64 -7.89
N ASP A 14 -27.78 23.70 -8.90
CA ASP A 14 -27.68 24.83 -9.82
C ASP A 14 -28.87 24.89 -10.78
N SER A 15 -29.49 26.07 -10.88
CA SER A 15 -30.63 26.34 -11.77
C SER A 15 -30.32 26.26 -13.26
N THR A 16 -29.04 26.29 -13.64
CA THR A 16 -28.58 26.17 -15.03
C THR A 16 -28.43 24.73 -15.50
N ALA A 17 -28.58 23.76 -14.59
CA ALA A 17 -28.57 22.34 -14.92
C ALA A 17 -29.70 21.97 -15.89
N ASP A 18 -29.41 21.04 -16.80
CA ASP A 18 -30.33 20.60 -17.85
C ASP A 18 -30.89 19.19 -17.60
N THR A 19 -30.38 18.50 -16.59
CA THR A 19 -30.66 17.08 -16.31
C THR A 19 -30.71 16.80 -14.81
N ILE A 20 -31.61 15.93 -14.42
CA ILE A 20 -31.71 15.38 -13.07
C ILE A 20 -31.17 13.95 -13.09
N LEU A 21 -30.19 13.64 -12.24
CA LEU A 21 -29.90 12.26 -11.86
C LEU A 21 -30.67 11.95 -10.58
N ARG A 22 -31.54 10.93 -10.62
CA ARG A 22 -32.29 10.48 -9.46
C ARG A 22 -31.66 9.23 -8.88
N SER A 23 -31.30 9.27 -7.61
CA SER A 23 -30.80 8.10 -6.88
C SER A 23 -31.90 7.07 -6.62
N VAL A 24 -31.53 5.85 -6.23
CA VAL A 24 -32.51 4.79 -5.91
C VAL A 24 -33.34 5.10 -4.66
N ASP A 25 -32.79 5.88 -3.74
CA ASP A 25 -33.47 6.43 -2.55
C ASP A 25 -34.22 7.75 -2.81
N GLY A 26 -34.31 8.18 -4.08
CA GLY A 26 -35.20 9.24 -4.53
C GLY A 26 -34.67 10.67 -4.37
N VAL A 27 -33.36 10.84 -4.19
CA VAL A 27 -32.69 12.14 -4.14
C VAL A 27 -32.35 12.60 -5.57
N ASP A 28 -32.66 13.86 -5.87
CA ASP A 28 -32.48 14.46 -7.19
C ASP A 28 -31.24 15.35 -7.23
N PHE A 29 -30.29 15.03 -8.10
CA PHE A 29 -29.07 15.80 -8.37
C PHE A 29 -29.21 16.58 -9.67
N LEU A 30 -29.14 17.91 -9.60
CA LEU A 30 -29.15 18.78 -10.78
C LEU A 30 -27.73 18.84 -11.37
N VAL A 31 -27.59 18.37 -12.61
CA VAL A 31 -26.29 18.26 -13.30
C VAL A 31 -26.36 18.76 -14.74
N HIS A 32 -25.20 19.09 -15.30
CA HIS A 32 -25.06 19.39 -16.72
C HIS A 32 -24.73 18.12 -17.52
N SER A 33 -25.65 17.71 -18.38
CA SER A 33 -25.52 16.52 -19.24
C SER A 33 -24.29 16.57 -20.14
N SER A 34 -23.93 17.77 -20.61
CA SER A 34 -22.76 18.00 -21.46
C SER A 34 -21.45 17.68 -20.74
N LEU A 35 -21.32 18.08 -19.48
CA LEU A 35 -20.17 17.76 -18.63
C LEU A 35 -20.07 16.25 -18.41
N LEU A 36 -21.15 15.61 -17.94
CA LEU A 36 -21.13 14.17 -17.69
C LEU A 36 -20.92 13.34 -18.96
N SER A 37 -21.43 13.79 -20.11
CA SER A 37 -21.18 13.13 -21.40
C SER A 37 -19.71 13.20 -21.83
N LEU A 38 -19.01 14.28 -21.49
CA LEU A 38 -17.57 14.42 -21.75
C LEU A 38 -16.75 13.49 -20.85
N ALA A 39 -17.17 13.33 -19.59
CA ALA A 39 -16.46 12.48 -18.64
C ALA A 39 -16.73 10.99 -18.85
N SER A 40 -17.93 10.62 -19.31
CA SER A 40 -18.42 9.25 -19.34
C SER A 40 -19.15 8.92 -20.66
N PRO A 41 -18.69 7.90 -21.42
CA PRO A 41 -19.43 7.39 -22.56
C PRO A 41 -20.74 6.69 -22.15
N VAL A 42 -20.81 6.15 -20.92
CA VAL A 42 -22.02 5.55 -20.35
C VAL A 42 -23.10 6.61 -20.19
N PHE A 43 -22.79 7.75 -19.53
CA PHE A 43 -23.74 8.84 -19.38
C PHE A 43 -24.12 9.46 -20.73
N ARG A 44 -23.16 9.64 -21.64
CA ARG A 44 -23.44 10.10 -23.02
C ARG A 44 -24.50 9.23 -23.70
N THR A 45 -24.39 7.91 -23.56
CA THR A 45 -25.37 6.96 -24.10
C THR A 45 -26.71 7.07 -23.35
N MET A 46 -26.69 7.10 -22.02
CA MET A 46 -27.93 7.24 -21.22
C MET A 46 -28.72 8.50 -21.58
N PHE A 47 -28.04 9.63 -21.83
CA PHE A 47 -28.68 10.87 -22.23
C PHE A 47 -29.16 10.89 -23.68
N SER A 48 -28.61 10.05 -24.57
CA SER A 48 -29.08 9.98 -25.97
C SER A 48 -30.30 9.08 -26.15
N LEU A 49 -30.53 8.14 -25.22
CA LEU A 49 -31.67 7.22 -25.30
C LEU A 49 -33.01 7.95 -25.07
N PRO A 50 -34.07 7.56 -25.81
CA PRO A 50 -35.43 7.98 -25.49
C PRO A 50 -35.80 7.39 -24.14
N GLN A 51 -36.05 8.24 -23.15
CA GLN A 51 -36.59 7.76 -21.87
C GLN A 51 -38.06 7.45 -22.05
N ALA A 52 -38.50 6.28 -21.56
CA ALA A 52 -39.91 6.03 -21.33
C ALA A 52 -40.46 7.21 -20.52
N ALA A 53 -41.63 7.74 -20.92
CA ALA A 53 -42.21 8.99 -20.42
C ALA A 53 -42.33 9.02 -18.89
N SER A 54 -41.22 9.30 -18.20
CA SER A 54 -41.22 9.80 -16.85
C SER A 54 -41.68 11.24 -16.96
N GLU A 55 -42.74 11.58 -16.23
CA GLU A 55 -43.22 12.97 -16.19
C GLU A 55 -42.02 13.88 -15.88
N PRO A 56 -41.68 14.82 -16.79
CA PRO A 56 -40.56 15.71 -16.56
C PRO A 56 -40.86 16.53 -15.31
N ARG A 57 -40.05 16.33 -14.26
CA ARG A 57 -40.10 17.20 -13.08
C ARG A 57 -39.47 18.53 -13.50
N ASP A 58 -40.25 19.60 -13.43
CA ASP A 58 -39.84 20.96 -13.81
C ASP A 58 -39.35 21.11 -15.26
N GLY A 59 -39.77 20.22 -16.17
CA GLY A 59 -39.38 20.26 -17.58
C GLY A 59 -38.00 19.67 -17.89
N LEU A 60 -37.27 19.15 -16.89
CA LEU A 60 -35.93 18.58 -17.06
C LEU A 60 -35.97 17.07 -17.33
N LYS A 61 -34.97 16.58 -18.07
CA LYS A 61 -34.77 15.14 -18.30
C LYS A 61 -34.33 14.48 -17.00
N THR A 62 -35.03 13.43 -16.56
CA THR A 62 -34.71 12.70 -15.31
C THR A 62 -34.14 11.32 -15.62
N VAL A 63 -32.90 11.03 -15.23
CA VAL A 63 -32.27 9.71 -15.34
C VAL A 63 -32.31 9.01 -13.98
N GLN A 64 -33.04 7.90 -13.92
CA GLN A 64 -33.06 7.04 -12.74
C GLN A 64 -31.78 6.19 -12.68
N LEU A 65 -31.07 6.28 -11.56
CA LEU A 65 -29.89 5.48 -11.23
C LEU A 65 -30.23 4.40 -10.19
N THR A 66 -29.32 3.44 -10.06
CA THR A 66 -29.43 2.30 -9.13
C THR A 66 -28.69 2.52 -7.81
N GLU A 67 -27.93 3.60 -7.74
CA GLU A 67 -27.01 3.97 -6.68
C GLU A 67 -27.71 4.81 -5.63
N GLN A 68 -27.20 4.71 -4.41
CA GLN A 68 -27.62 5.55 -3.30
C GLN A 68 -27.17 7.00 -3.53
N ALA A 69 -27.90 7.95 -2.96
CA ALA A 69 -27.56 9.37 -3.08
C ALA A 69 -26.11 9.68 -2.67
N THR A 70 -25.61 9.03 -1.61
CA THR A 70 -24.24 9.22 -1.14
C THR A 70 -23.19 8.79 -2.15
N GLU A 71 -23.42 7.67 -2.85
CA GLU A 71 -22.49 7.14 -3.85
C GLU A 71 -22.44 8.07 -5.08
N ILE A 72 -23.59 8.59 -5.50
CA ILE A 72 -23.71 9.54 -6.59
C ILE A 72 -23.02 10.86 -6.22
N ASP A 73 -23.29 11.41 -5.03
CA ASP A 73 -22.66 12.65 -4.55
C ASP A 73 -21.13 12.51 -4.50
N ASP A 74 -20.62 11.43 -3.88
CA ASP A 74 -19.18 11.20 -3.76
C ASP A 74 -18.50 11.02 -5.14
N MET A 75 -19.15 10.32 -6.09
CA MET A 75 -18.67 10.20 -7.47
C MET A 75 -18.66 11.54 -8.21
N LEU A 76 -19.76 12.30 -8.14
CA LEU A 76 -19.85 13.59 -8.82
C LEU A 76 -18.82 14.56 -8.25
N ARG A 77 -18.66 14.65 -6.92
CA ARG A 77 -17.68 15.52 -6.27
C ARG A 77 -16.24 15.21 -6.62
N PHE A 78 -15.95 13.97 -7.01
CA PHE A 78 -14.61 13.57 -7.41
C PHE A 78 -14.11 14.27 -8.67
N TRP A 79 -15.02 14.76 -9.52
CA TRP A 79 -14.66 15.33 -10.83
C TRP A 79 -15.33 16.67 -11.15
N TYR A 80 -16.56 16.86 -10.69
CA TYR A 80 -17.43 17.90 -11.18
C TYR A 80 -16.87 19.29 -10.82
N PRO A 81 -16.83 20.25 -11.77
CA PRO A 81 -16.29 21.58 -11.52
C PRO A 81 -16.97 22.29 -10.34
N GLY A 82 -16.16 22.91 -9.47
CA GLY A 82 -16.66 23.60 -8.28
C GLY A 82 -17.05 22.67 -7.13
N ALA A 83 -16.89 21.35 -7.28
CA ALA A 83 -17.02 20.38 -6.21
C ALA A 83 -15.64 19.89 -5.74
N HIS A 84 -15.60 19.35 -4.51
CA HIS A 84 -14.40 18.74 -3.94
C HIS A 84 -14.74 17.40 -3.31
N PRO A 85 -13.94 16.34 -3.56
CA PRO A 85 -14.21 15.03 -2.98
C PRO A 85 -13.95 15.03 -1.48
N HIS A 86 -14.83 14.39 -0.72
CA HIS A 86 -14.67 14.15 0.71
C HIS A 86 -14.21 12.71 0.96
N ILE A 87 -12.91 12.45 0.76
CA ILE A 87 -12.36 11.10 0.92
C ILE A 87 -12.12 10.84 2.41
N ARG A 88 -12.87 9.86 2.96
CA ARG A 88 -12.89 9.51 4.39
C ARG A 88 -11.90 8.41 4.75
N SER A 89 -11.63 7.51 3.81
CA SER A 89 -10.72 6.37 3.95
C SER A 89 -10.31 5.84 2.58
N ILE A 90 -9.36 4.90 2.55
CA ILE A 90 -8.98 4.20 1.32
C ILE A 90 -10.12 3.30 0.79
N ASP A 91 -10.89 2.63 1.66
CA ASP A 91 -12.06 1.87 1.23
C ASP A 91 -13.08 2.78 0.54
N HIS A 92 -13.33 3.96 1.11
CA HIS A 92 -14.21 4.94 0.50
C HIS A 92 -13.72 5.40 -0.88
N LEU A 93 -12.41 5.64 -1.00
CA LEU A 93 -11.79 5.95 -2.29
C LEU A 93 -11.94 4.79 -3.29
N ALA A 94 -11.74 3.55 -2.84
CA ALA A 94 -11.87 2.36 -3.67
C ALA A 94 -13.29 2.16 -4.21
N ASP A 95 -14.30 2.51 -3.40
CA ASP A 95 -15.72 2.50 -3.79
C ASP A 95 -16.02 3.58 -4.82
N ILE A 96 -15.54 4.81 -4.61
CA ILE A 96 -15.67 5.92 -5.59
C ILE A 96 -15.02 5.53 -6.93
N ILE A 97 -13.80 4.98 -6.90
CA ILE A 97 -13.09 4.53 -8.11
C ILE A 97 -13.86 3.40 -8.80
N GLN A 98 -14.39 2.44 -8.05
CA GLN A 98 -15.21 1.34 -8.59
C GLN A 98 -16.46 1.85 -9.29
N LEU A 99 -17.11 2.85 -8.71
CA LEU A 99 -18.31 3.41 -9.30
C LEU A 99 -17.98 4.24 -10.54
N ALA A 100 -17.10 5.23 -10.41
CA ALA A 100 -16.81 6.20 -11.46
C ALA A 100 -16.13 5.54 -12.66
N ILE A 101 -15.04 4.80 -12.43
CA ILE A 101 -14.25 4.20 -13.51
C ILE A 101 -14.81 2.83 -13.86
N GLY A 102 -15.13 1.99 -12.87
CA GLY A 102 -15.56 0.62 -13.11
C GLY A 102 -16.97 0.48 -13.68
N LYS A 103 -17.92 1.35 -13.29
CA LYS A 103 -19.32 1.27 -13.76
C LYS A 103 -19.67 2.34 -14.80
N TYR A 104 -19.24 3.57 -14.58
CA TYR A 104 -19.56 4.70 -15.47
C TYR A 104 -18.48 5.01 -16.50
N ASP A 105 -17.40 4.21 -16.55
CA ASP A 105 -16.35 4.34 -17.55
C ASP A 105 -15.74 5.76 -17.63
N MET A 106 -15.58 6.40 -16.47
CA MET A 106 -15.02 7.73 -16.36
C MET A 106 -13.48 7.70 -16.40
N GLU A 107 -12.90 7.18 -17.48
CA GLU A 107 -11.45 6.98 -17.61
C GLU A 107 -10.63 8.27 -17.44
N THR A 108 -11.22 9.43 -17.72
CA THR A 108 -10.60 10.75 -17.50
C THR A 108 -10.17 10.99 -16.05
N LEU A 109 -10.71 10.21 -15.10
CA LEU A 109 -10.41 10.28 -13.67
C LEU A 109 -9.21 9.46 -13.24
N VAL A 110 -8.72 8.54 -14.08
CA VAL A 110 -7.62 7.62 -13.74
C VAL A 110 -6.38 8.36 -13.20
N PRO A 111 -5.88 9.45 -13.81
CA PRO A 111 -4.71 10.15 -13.29
C PRO A 111 -4.93 10.71 -11.87
N MET A 112 -6.10 11.31 -11.63
CA MET A 112 -6.46 11.85 -10.32
C MET A 112 -6.63 10.73 -9.28
N ALA A 113 -7.29 9.64 -9.64
CA ALA A 113 -7.47 8.48 -8.78
C ALA A 113 -6.14 7.86 -8.36
N LYS A 114 -5.18 7.74 -9.29
CA LYS A 114 -3.81 7.28 -8.96
C LYS A 114 -3.11 8.20 -7.97
N VAL A 115 -3.24 9.52 -8.10
CA VAL A 115 -2.66 10.49 -7.16
C VAL A 115 -3.24 10.33 -5.76
N PHE A 116 -4.57 10.23 -5.62
CA PHE A 116 -5.19 10.01 -4.32
C PHE A 116 -4.82 8.65 -3.73
N LEU A 117 -4.80 7.60 -4.54
CA LEU A 117 -4.47 6.26 -4.09
C LEU A 117 -3.03 6.17 -3.59
N ALA A 118 -2.09 6.85 -4.24
CA ALA A 118 -0.69 6.90 -3.84
C ALA A 118 -0.47 7.53 -2.45
N GLN A 119 -1.38 8.38 -1.96
CA GLN A 119 -1.29 8.96 -0.61
C GLN A 119 -1.44 7.91 0.50
N TYR A 120 -2.03 6.76 0.20
CA TYR A 120 -2.24 5.66 1.13
C TYR A 120 -1.17 4.56 1.03
N LEU A 121 -0.17 4.72 0.16
CA LEU A 121 0.80 3.68 -0.13
C LEU A 121 1.61 3.25 1.11
N SER A 122 1.91 4.19 2.01
CA SER A 122 2.68 3.91 3.24
C SER A 122 1.82 3.34 4.38
N SER A 123 0.52 3.64 4.40
CA SER A 123 -0.39 3.23 5.48
C SER A 123 -1.15 1.95 5.17
N ASP A 124 -1.54 1.74 3.91
CA ASP A 124 -2.30 0.56 3.46
C ASP A 124 -1.92 0.14 2.04
N ALA A 125 -0.68 -0.33 1.89
CA ALA A 125 -0.16 -0.83 0.63
C ALA A 125 -0.98 -2.01 0.06
N LEU A 126 -1.61 -2.83 0.92
CA LEU A 126 -2.40 -3.99 0.49
C LEU A 126 -3.66 -3.57 -0.25
N THR A 127 -4.41 -2.60 0.29
CA THR A 127 -5.60 -2.09 -0.39
C THR A 127 -5.22 -1.33 -1.66
N VAL A 128 -4.13 -0.55 -1.64
CA VAL A 128 -3.61 0.11 -2.86
C VAL A 128 -3.30 -0.92 -3.95
N PHE A 129 -2.63 -2.03 -3.59
CA PHE A 129 -2.33 -3.12 -4.52
C PHE A 129 -3.62 -3.71 -5.11
N ALA A 130 -4.61 -4.03 -4.28
CA ALA A 130 -5.86 -4.63 -4.72
C ALA A 130 -6.62 -3.74 -5.74
N VAL A 131 -6.72 -2.45 -5.44
CA VAL A 131 -7.36 -1.46 -6.32
C VAL A 131 -6.58 -1.31 -7.62
N ALA A 132 -5.26 -1.11 -7.54
CA ALA A 132 -4.41 -0.94 -8.72
C ALA A 132 -4.45 -2.16 -9.64
N PHE A 133 -4.45 -3.37 -9.06
CA PHE A 133 -4.50 -4.62 -9.83
C PHE A 133 -5.85 -4.76 -10.55
N ARG A 134 -6.95 -4.46 -9.85
CA ARG A 134 -8.32 -4.53 -10.41
C ARG A 134 -8.49 -3.69 -11.67
N PHE A 135 -7.84 -2.53 -11.75
CA PHE A 135 -7.90 -1.63 -12.90
C PHE A 135 -6.68 -1.70 -13.84
N GLY A 136 -5.79 -2.67 -13.66
CA GLY A 136 -4.61 -2.83 -14.52
C GLY A 136 -3.62 -1.67 -14.45
N TRP A 137 -3.51 -0.99 -13.31
CA TRP A 137 -2.58 0.13 -13.11
C TRP A 137 -1.17 -0.36 -12.77
N GLU A 138 -0.47 -0.91 -13.76
CA GLU A 138 0.80 -1.64 -13.60
C GLU A 138 1.84 -0.94 -12.70
N GLU A 139 2.12 0.34 -12.93
CA GLU A 139 3.09 1.11 -12.11
C GLU A 139 2.67 1.20 -10.64
N SER A 140 1.38 1.42 -10.39
CA SER A 140 0.81 1.47 -9.04
C SER A 140 0.82 0.08 -8.40
N VAL A 141 0.57 -0.99 -9.16
CA VAL A 141 0.68 -2.38 -8.69
C VAL A 141 2.10 -2.70 -8.24
N GLN A 142 3.10 -2.38 -9.07
CA GLN A 142 4.51 -2.62 -8.76
C GLN A 142 4.95 -1.83 -7.52
N SER A 143 4.55 -0.56 -7.42
CA SER A 143 4.87 0.29 -6.28
C SER A 143 4.24 -0.25 -4.98
N ALA A 144 2.97 -0.65 -5.03
CA ALA A 144 2.26 -1.21 -3.89
C ALA A 144 2.80 -2.57 -3.45
N ALA A 145 3.14 -3.45 -4.40
CA ALA A 145 3.76 -4.74 -4.09
C ALA A 145 5.09 -4.57 -3.35
N ARG A 146 5.93 -3.63 -3.80
CA ARG A 146 7.19 -3.30 -3.13
C ARG A 146 6.99 -2.75 -1.73
N GLU A 147 5.93 -1.99 -1.48
CA GLU A 147 5.62 -1.47 -0.14
C GLU A 147 5.00 -2.54 0.76
N CYS A 148 4.27 -3.51 0.21
CA CYS A 148 3.79 -4.69 0.93
C CYS A 148 4.92 -5.56 1.51
N LEU A 149 6.15 -5.45 0.99
CA LEU A 149 7.33 -6.12 1.58
C LEU A 149 7.69 -5.62 2.99
N LYS A 150 7.14 -4.49 3.44
CA LYS A 150 7.26 -4.04 4.83
C LYS A 150 6.32 -4.79 5.78
N LEU A 151 5.35 -5.52 5.23
CA LEU A 151 4.34 -6.23 5.99
C LEU A 151 4.74 -7.69 6.22
N PRO A 152 4.43 -8.26 7.38
CA PRO A 152 4.71 -9.66 7.70
C PRO A 152 3.71 -10.63 7.05
N LEU A 153 3.56 -10.61 5.72
CA LEU A 153 2.54 -11.38 4.99
C LEU A 153 2.69 -12.91 5.15
N ARG A 154 3.89 -13.39 5.50
CA ARG A 154 4.17 -14.81 5.75
C ARG A 154 3.55 -15.37 7.02
N SER A 155 3.37 -14.53 8.05
CA SER A 155 3.06 -14.99 9.42
C SER A 155 1.86 -14.31 10.06
N ALA A 156 1.36 -13.21 9.47
CA ALA A 156 0.21 -12.48 9.98
C ALA A 156 -1.04 -12.77 9.15
N SER A 157 -2.15 -13.08 9.83
CA SER A 157 -3.47 -12.94 9.25
C SER A 157 -3.73 -11.45 9.01
N GLN A 158 -3.69 -11.01 7.76
CA GLN A 158 -4.00 -9.63 7.42
C GLN A 158 -5.52 -9.47 7.30
N SER A 159 -6.05 -8.40 7.91
CA SER A 159 -7.42 -7.99 7.67
C SER A 159 -7.50 -7.45 6.25
N LEU A 160 -8.11 -8.21 5.35
CA LEU A 160 -8.34 -7.76 3.98
C LEU A 160 -9.47 -6.73 3.97
N SER A 161 -9.22 -5.61 3.31
CA SER A 161 -10.21 -4.56 3.08
C SER A 161 -11.30 -5.00 2.10
N LYS A 162 -12.38 -4.22 2.00
CA LYS A 162 -13.49 -4.54 1.08
C LYS A 162 -13.07 -4.51 -0.37
N ALA A 163 -12.01 -3.76 -0.71
CA ALA A 163 -11.46 -3.71 -2.06
C ALA A 163 -11.14 -5.10 -2.62
N TRP A 164 -10.72 -6.05 -1.76
CA TRP A 164 -10.38 -7.41 -2.16
C TRP A 164 -11.59 -8.26 -2.59
N ILE A 165 -12.82 -7.89 -2.22
CA ILE A 165 -14.05 -8.60 -2.64
C ILE A 165 -14.19 -8.60 -4.17
N HIS A 166 -13.71 -7.53 -4.81
CA HIS A 166 -13.80 -7.31 -6.25
C HIS A 166 -12.47 -7.59 -6.97
N THR A 167 -11.50 -8.20 -6.29
CA THR A 167 -10.18 -8.51 -6.85
C THR A 167 -10.02 -10.02 -7.01
N SER A 168 -9.37 -10.45 -8.10
CA SER A 168 -9.09 -11.88 -8.32
C SER A 168 -8.20 -12.47 -7.24
N GLY A 169 -8.48 -13.70 -6.80
CA GLY A 169 -7.60 -14.46 -5.91
C GLY A 169 -6.21 -14.70 -6.51
N THR A 170 -6.08 -14.68 -7.83
CA THR A 170 -4.77 -14.74 -8.52
C THR A 170 -3.90 -13.53 -8.18
N ALA A 171 -4.48 -12.35 -7.96
CA ALA A 171 -3.75 -11.15 -7.56
C ALA A 171 -3.11 -11.33 -6.19
N TYR A 172 -3.89 -11.85 -5.24
CA TYR A 172 -3.38 -12.15 -3.90
C TYR A 172 -2.30 -13.22 -3.94
N HIS A 173 -2.53 -14.29 -4.72
CA HIS A 173 -1.53 -15.34 -4.91
C HIS A 173 -0.22 -14.80 -5.49
N ALA A 174 -0.28 -13.99 -6.55
CA ALA A 174 0.88 -13.35 -7.17
C ALA A 174 1.66 -12.46 -6.19
N LEU A 175 0.94 -11.68 -5.36
CA LEU A 175 1.56 -10.85 -4.33
C LEU A 175 2.27 -11.70 -3.26
N ILE A 176 1.62 -12.77 -2.79
CA ILE A 176 2.21 -13.67 -1.80
C ILE A 176 3.43 -14.37 -2.40
N GLU A 177 3.35 -14.90 -3.62
CA GLU A 177 4.48 -15.54 -4.29
C GLU A 177 5.66 -14.58 -4.47
N TYR A 178 5.39 -13.33 -4.87
CA TYR A 178 6.41 -12.28 -4.91
C TYR A 178 7.05 -12.02 -3.55
N HIS A 179 6.24 -11.87 -2.49
CA HIS A 179 6.72 -11.68 -1.12
C HIS A 179 7.56 -12.87 -0.63
N LEU A 180 7.14 -14.10 -0.95
CA LEU A 180 7.88 -15.31 -0.64
C LEU A 180 9.26 -15.29 -1.33
N ARG A 181 9.31 -15.09 -2.64
CA ARG A 181 10.57 -15.04 -3.39
C ARG A 181 11.54 -13.98 -2.85
N CYS A 182 11.03 -12.80 -2.46
CA CYS A 182 11.84 -11.76 -1.81
C CYS A 182 12.38 -12.22 -0.44
N GLY A 183 11.55 -12.85 0.38
CA GLY A 183 11.96 -13.37 1.68
C GLY A 183 13.02 -14.47 1.58
N ASP A 184 12.88 -15.39 0.63
CA ASP A 184 13.83 -16.49 0.43
C ASP A 184 15.18 -15.99 -0.08
N ALA A 185 15.18 -14.99 -0.97
CA ALA A 185 16.42 -14.34 -1.41
C ALA A 185 17.18 -13.67 -0.27
N ILE A 186 16.48 -13.01 0.66
CA ILE A 186 17.12 -12.46 1.86
C ILE A 186 17.67 -13.57 2.76
N ARG A 187 16.91 -14.65 2.95
CA ARG A 187 17.33 -15.79 3.78
C ARG A 187 18.57 -16.50 3.21
N ALA A 188 18.78 -16.46 1.90
CA ALA A 188 19.95 -17.04 1.23
C ALA A 188 21.23 -16.19 1.37
N LEU A 189 21.11 -14.88 1.67
CA LEU A 189 22.25 -13.95 1.76
C LEU A 189 23.43 -14.44 2.61
N PRO A 190 23.25 -15.06 3.79
CA PRO A 190 24.37 -15.55 4.58
C PRO A 190 25.21 -16.60 3.85
N GLN A 191 24.59 -17.49 3.08
CA GLN A 191 25.31 -18.52 2.34
C GLN A 191 26.13 -17.92 1.18
N GLU A 192 25.63 -16.86 0.56
CA GLU A 192 26.34 -16.13 -0.50
C GLU A 192 27.45 -15.23 0.06
N ALA A 193 27.22 -14.61 1.23
CA ALA A 193 28.14 -13.66 1.86
C ALA A 193 29.23 -14.33 2.74
N THR A 194 29.05 -15.59 3.14
CA THR A 194 30.01 -16.35 3.97
C THR A 194 31.36 -16.61 3.30
N SER A 195 31.47 -16.42 1.99
CA SER A 195 32.72 -16.52 1.22
C SER A 195 33.49 -15.18 1.11
N GLY A 196 32.95 -14.06 1.62
CA GLY A 196 33.48 -12.71 1.44
C GLY A 196 33.85 -11.92 2.70
N TRP A 197 34.50 -10.78 2.49
CA TRP A 197 34.92 -9.78 3.49
C TRP A 197 33.80 -9.26 4.40
N ILE A 198 32.53 -9.46 4.02
CA ILE A 198 31.31 -9.03 4.71
C ILE A 198 31.20 -9.62 6.13
N LEU A 199 31.69 -10.84 6.36
CA LEU A 199 31.78 -11.45 7.71
C LEU A 199 33.15 -11.30 8.37
N ARG A 200 34.14 -10.70 7.69
CA ARG A 200 35.50 -10.47 8.22
C ARG A 200 35.71 -9.07 8.82
N TRP A 201 34.71 -8.20 8.75
CA TRP A 201 34.70 -6.89 9.44
C TRP A 201 34.37 -7.11 10.92
N PRO A 202 35.18 -6.64 11.90
CA PRO A 202 35.66 -5.27 11.97
C PRO A 202 37.19 -5.12 12.16
N PRO A 203 37.85 -4.13 11.51
CA PRO A 203 39.30 -4.00 11.54
C PRO A 203 39.88 -3.60 12.91
N HIS A 204 39.08 -3.10 13.86
CA HIS A 204 39.59 -2.63 15.14
C HIS A 204 38.65 -2.98 16.30
N PHE A 205 38.85 -4.16 16.90
CA PHE A 205 38.48 -4.38 18.29
C PHE A 205 39.58 -3.74 19.14
N PRO A 206 39.29 -2.82 20.08
CA PRO A 206 40.31 -2.32 20.99
C PRO A 206 40.82 -3.51 21.81
N ALA A 207 42.02 -4.01 21.49
CA ALA A 207 42.68 -5.10 22.20
C ALA A 207 42.90 -4.78 23.70
N SER A 208 42.71 -3.53 24.09
CA SER A 208 42.91 -3.00 25.44
C SER A 208 41.77 -3.29 26.43
N CYS A 209 40.67 -3.91 26.02
CA CYS A 209 39.49 -4.04 26.90
C CYS A 209 39.41 -5.34 27.72
N CYS A 210 40.28 -6.33 27.47
CA CYS A 210 40.34 -7.57 28.25
C CYS A 210 41.79 -7.97 28.52
N SER A 211 42.38 -7.41 29.57
CA SER A 211 43.70 -7.81 30.09
C SER A 211 43.65 -9.05 31.01
N LEU A 212 42.49 -9.69 31.20
CA LEU A 212 42.29 -10.70 32.25
C LEU A 212 41.89 -12.13 31.82
N THR A 213 41.90 -12.47 30.53
CA THR A 213 41.84 -13.90 30.12
C THR A 213 42.74 -14.15 28.92
N TRP A 214 43.98 -14.55 29.20
CA TRP A 214 44.96 -15.08 28.26
C TRP A 214 44.63 -16.52 27.84
N THR A 215 43.39 -16.75 27.41
CA THR A 215 43.06 -17.84 26.49
C THR A 215 42.35 -17.18 25.32
N GLY A 216 43.01 -17.14 24.16
CA GLY A 216 42.52 -16.53 22.94
C GLY A 216 41.25 -17.18 22.35
N GLU A 217 40.56 -18.00 23.12
CA GLU A 217 39.36 -18.76 22.74
C GLU A 217 38.05 -18.07 23.14
N LEU A 218 38.05 -17.11 24.07
CA LEU A 218 36.81 -16.46 24.56
C LEU A 218 36.53 -15.08 23.96
N CYS A 219 37.45 -14.48 23.21
CA CYS A 219 37.13 -13.33 22.38
C CYS A 219 36.62 -13.86 21.03
N GLY A 220 35.36 -14.33 20.99
CA GLY A 220 34.69 -14.93 19.83
C GLY A 220 34.48 -13.94 18.68
N ARG A 221 35.57 -13.47 18.07
CA ARG A 221 35.65 -12.33 17.13
C ARG A 221 34.87 -12.48 15.82
N ALA A 222 34.26 -13.63 15.53
CA ALA A 222 33.51 -13.86 14.29
C ALA A 222 32.17 -14.60 14.45
N ALA A 223 32.02 -15.44 15.49
CA ALA A 223 30.86 -16.32 15.62
C ALA A 223 29.55 -15.57 15.93
N TRP A 224 29.62 -14.50 16.74
CA TRP A 224 28.43 -13.70 17.03
C TRP A 224 27.95 -12.95 15.78
N LEU A 225 28.87 -12.47 14.94
CA LEU A 225 28.53 -11.66 13.77
C LEU A 225 27.83 -12.49 12.71
N SER A 226 28.36 -13.68 12.40
CA SER A 226 27.72 -14.60 11.46
C SER A 226 26.36 -15.07 11.98
N THR A 227 26.27 -15.42 13.26
CA THR A 227 24.99 -15.82 13.89
C THR A 227 23.97 -14.67 13.85
N PHE A 228 24.39 -13.45 14.16
CA PHE A 228 23.53 -12.28 14.15
C PHE A 228 23.08 -11.91 12.74
N PHE A 229 23.96 -12.02 11.74
CA PHE A 229 23.58 -11.80 10.34
C PHE A 229 22.53 -12.82 9.86
N ILE A 230 22.66 -14.10 10.26
CA ILE A 230 21.65 -15.13 9.97
C ILE A 230 20.31 -14.76 10.63
N GLN A 231 20.32 -14.36 11.90
CA GLN A 231 19.11 -13.93 12.61
C GLN A 231 18.47 -12.68 11.96
N TYR A 232 19.28 -11.73 11.50
CA TYR A 232 18.84 -10.55 10.78
C TYR A 232 18.16 -10.90 9.47
N CYS A 233 18.80 -11.74 8.65
CA CYS A 233 18.23 -12.23 7.38
C CYS A 233 16.95 -13.04 7.61
N ASP A 234 16.91 -13.90 8.64
CA ASP A 234 15.69 -14.64 8.96
C ASP A 234 14.55 -13.73 9.40
N LYS A 235 14.83 -12.73 10.25
CA LYS A 235 13.84 -11.71 10.66
C LYS A 235 13.28 -10.95 9.46
N LEU A 236 14.16 -10.47 8.57
CA LEU A 236 13.74 -9.76 7.37
C LEU A 236 13.02 -10.66 6.36
N SER A 237 13.27 -11.96 6.33
CA SER A 237 12.57 -12.87 5.41
C SER A 237 11.04 -12.84 5.58
N TYR A 238 10.54 -12.50 6.77
CA TYR A 238 9.11 -12.32 7.03
C TYR A 238 8.58 -10.95 6.60
N ALA A 239 9.41 -9.90 6.61
CA ALA A 239 9.07 -8.55 6.17
C ALA A 239 10.28 -7.92 5.46
N PRO A 240 10.52 -8.27 4.18
CA PRO A 240 11.76 -8.00 3.45
C PRO A 240 12.26 -6.55 3.45
N ARG A 241 11.38 -5.57 3.67
CA ARG A 241 11.74 -4.13 3.71
C ARG A 241 11.42 -3.42 5.02
N ALA A 242 11.01 -4.13 6.09
CA ALA A 242 10.64 -3.49 7.35
C ALA A 242 11.84 -2.94 8.16
N GLY A 243 13.06 -3.38 7.84
CA GLY A 243 14.23 -3.09 8.65
C GLY A 243 14.18 -3.79 10.02
N VAL A 244 15.12 -3.44 10.89
CA VAL A 244 15.13 -3.85 12.30
C VAL A 244 15.30 -2.62 13.18
N ASP A 245 14.62 -2.59 14.32
CA ASP A 245 14.76 -1.50 15.29
C ASP A 245 15.87 -1.76 16.32
N ALA A 246 16.23 -0.71 17.05
CA ALA A 246 17.25 -0.78 18.09
C ALA A 246 16.92 -1.78 19.20
N SER A 247 15.65 -1.97 19.56
CA SER A 247 15.28 -2.94 20.60
C SER A 247 15.53 -4.38 20.14
N TRP A 248 15.18 -4.68 18.89
CA TRP A 248 15.42 -5.99 18.30
C TRP A 248 16.92 -6.31 18.29
N VAL A 249 17.77 -5.34 17.93
CA VAL A 249 19.23 -5.50 17.99
C VAL A 249 19.69 -5.72 19.43
N MET A 250 19.17 -4.97 20.39
CA MET A 250 19.53 -5.16 21.80
C MET A 250 19.16 -6.55 22.31
N ASP A 251 17.97 -7.06 21.98
CA ASP A 251 17.47 -8.35 22.45
C ASP A 251 18.17 -9.54 21.79
N ASN A 252 18.49 -9.44 20.49
CA ASN A 252 19.03 -10.55 19.72
C ASN A 252 20.56 -10.56 19.63
N LEU A 253 21.23 -9.44 19.90
CA LEU A 253 22.69 -9.35 19.91
C LEU A 253 23.28 -9.08 21.29
N VAL A 254 22.74 -8.11 22.03
CA VAL A 254 23.39 -7.57 23.23
C VAL A 254 23.00 -8.31 24.51
N ALA A 255 21.73 -8.67 24.68
CA ALA A 255 21.24 -9.40 25.85
C ALA A 255 21.86 -10.82 25.99
N PRO A 256 22.06 -11.60 24.91
CA PRO A 256 22.77 -12.89 24.97
C PRO A 256 24.24 -12.74 25.36
N GLN A 257 24.78 -11.52 25.23
CA GLN A 257 26.16 -11.13 25.53
C GLN A 257 26.32 -10.48 26.91
N SER A 258 25.34 -10.62 27.80
CA SER A 258 25.27 -9.99 29.12
C SER A 258 26.42 -10.34 30.08
N GLY A 259 27.19 -11.40 29.83
CA GLY A 259 28.39 -11.76 30.59
C GLY A 259 29.64 -10.94 30.26
N PHE A 260 29.61 -10.07 29.25
CA PHE A 260 30.75 -9.24 28.86
C PHE A 260 30.81 -7.90 29.61
N CYS A 261 32.00 -7.31 29.68
CA CYS A 261 32.24 -6.01 30.30
C CYS A 261 31.39 -4.87 29.66
N HIS A 262 31.10 -3.77 30.38
CA HIS A 262 30.27 -2.65 29.84
C HIS A 262 30.76 -2.09 28.49
N LYS A 263 32.08 -1.98 28.29
CA LYS A 263 32.69 -1.57 27.01
C LYS A 263 32.56 -2.64 25.92
N CYS A 264 32.68 -3.91 26.31
CA CYS A 264 32.52 -5.08 25.47
C CYS A 264 31.06 -5.29 25.05
N ARG A 265 30.10 -4.82 25.85
CA ARG A 265 28.65 -4.88 25.62
C ARG A 265 28.14 -3.87 24.60
N SER A 266 28.75 -2.67 24.54
CA SER A 266 28.31 -1.59 23.64
C SER A 266 28.95 -1.62 22.25
N TYR A 267 30.11 -2.29 22.11
CA TYR A 267 30.80 -2.43 20.83
C TYR A 267 30.01 -3.24 19.78
N PRO A 268 29.47 -4.44 20.09
CA PRO A 268 28.69 -5.24 19.13
C PRO A 268 27.49 -4.47 18.60
N TYR A 269 26.80 -3.72 19.47
CA TYR A 269 25.67 -2.87 19.06
C TYR A 269 26.07 -1.84 18.01
N ARG A 270 27.12 -1.05 18.26
CA ARG A 270 27.57 0.00 17.32
C ARG A 270 28.04 -0.60 15.99
N ALA A 271 28.80 -1.69 16.06
CA ALA A 271 29.27 -2.39 14.88
C ALA A 271 28.12 -3.00 14.06
N ALA A 272 27.12 -3.58 14.73
CA ALA A 272 25.94 -4.13 14.08
C ALA A 272 25.10 -3.03 13.40
N MET A 273 24.84 -1.91 14.07
CA MET A 273 24.10 -0.80 13.46
C MET A 273 24.84 -0.24 12.24
N ASP A 274 26.16 -0.04 12.33
CA ASP A 274 26.98 0.42 11.20
C ASP A 274 26.91 -0.55 10.01
N LEU A 275 26.97 -1.86 10.27
CA LEU A 275 26.82 -2.89 9.24
C LEU A 275 25.41 -2.95 8.65
N ILE A 276 24.37 -2.82 9.48
CA ILE A 276 22.98 -2.81 9.03
C ILE A 276 22.76 -1.62 8.08
N ASP A 277 23.19 -0.42 8.49
CA ASP A 277 22.93 0.82 7.77
C ASP A 277 23.75 0.92 6.48
N ASN A 278 25.03 0.54 6.54
CA ASN A 278 25.97 0.77 5.43
C ASN A 278 26.22 -0.44 4.53
N VAL A 279 25.85 -1.66 4.95
CA VAL A 279 26.17 -2.89 4.21
C VAL A 279 24.95 -3.78 4.01
N TRP A 280 24.31 -4.26 5.08
CA TRP A 280 23.30 -5.32 5.00
C TRP A 280 21.97 -4.83 4.44
N SER A 281 21.50 -3.64 4.85
CA SER A 281 20.26 -3.05 4.32
C SER A 281 20.39 -2.69 2.82
N PRO A 282 21.48 -2.03 2.36
CA PRO A 282 21.73 -1.84 0.94
C PRO A 282 21.81 -3.16 0.15
N LEU A 283 22.49 -4.17 0.69
CA LEU A 283 22.60 -5.49 0.07
C LEU A 283 21.24 -6.18 -0.08
N ALA A 284 20.43 -6.19 0.97
CA ALA A 284 19.08 -6.73 0.94
C ALA A 284 18.22 -5.97 -0.09
N THR A 285 18.30 -4.64 -0.11
CA THR A 285 17.59 -3.80 -1.09
C THR A 285 17.98 -4.15 -2.53
N SER A 286 19.28 -4.32 -2.80
CA SER A 286 19.79 -4.74 -4.10
C SER A 286 19.23 -6.10 -4.52
N LYS A 287 19.22 -7.08 -3.60
CA LYS A 287 18.69 -8.42 -3.90
C LYS A 287 17.20 -8.45 -4.16
N ILE A 288 16.42 -7.68 -3.39
CA ILE A 288 14.99 -7.54 -3.64
C ILE A 288 14.74 -6.89 -5.01
N ALA A 289 15.55 -5.94 -5.44
CA ALA A 289 15.36 -5.23 -6.72
C ALA A 289 15.54 -6.13 -7.95
N GLU A 290 16.29 -7.24 -7.83
CA GLU A 290 16.45 -8.25 -8.88
C GLU A 290 15.16 -9.08 -9.09
N ILE A 291 14.25 -9.09 -8.12
CA ILE A 291 13.05 -9.92 -8.13
C ILE A 291 11.88 -9.11 -8.68
N GLN A 292 11.28 -9.63 -9.74
CA GLN A 292 10.09 -9.06 -10.36
C GLN A 292 8.82 -9.72 -9.84
N LEU A 293 7.80 -8.89 -9.64
CA LEU A 293 6.42 -9.33 -9.49
C LEU A 293 5.96 -9.91 -10.84
N ILE A 294 5.41 -11.12 -10.80
CA ILE A 294 4.87 -11.82 -11.97
C ILE A 294 3.35 -11.84 -11.79
N LEU A 295 2.63 -11.29 -12.76
CA LEU A 295 1.16 -11.17 -12.75
C LEU A 295 0.51 -12.20 -13.67
#